data_AF-A0A182DZX3-F1
#
_entry.id   AF-A0A182DZX3-F1
#
_cell.length_a   1.000
_cell.length_b   1.000
_cell.length_c   1.000
_cell.angle_alpha   90.00
_cell.angle_beta   90.00
_cell.angle_gamma   90.00
#
_symmetry.space_group_name_H-M   'P 1'
#
loop_
_entity.id
_entity.type
_entity.pdbx_description
1 polymer ?
#
loop_
_entity_poly.entity_id
_entity_poly.type
_entity_poly.pdbx_seq_one_letter_code
_entity_poly.pdbx_strand_id
1 'polypeptide(L)'
;MKTRSVNSSAREGVAQGVVKKFNPLTYFYLSQVCVLTCDTLKKDWSRIIDILRDIRNHVDTYVEKNPVTKSKHIVLFAARDNANEDEKKELILSGLDSVINYELGNIGKDNRICHLTEGNVAGCIHEILTELVQFHAANNISALWEFGNPQLSRIASRIKSQQQAELLTMLQLFLPGTNSIYYGDEIGMVDLPITKSVPVQRGAMQWDDSVNAGFSSAESSVIPVHPNFTNNNWARQYGSQRSHLKTFQRMARLRKADETLIFGGIIIGQLINSSFTVIRYPNNENALTGNIYLGAFNFGKGDTILPIRESNIMKNKELHQAMIIASSSNAEQYYYRQLIDLSNGTVTVAPQQGVIYKIIF
;
A
#
# COMPACT_ATOMS: atom_id res chain seq x y z
N MET A 1 -29.44 -28.05 -19.12
CA MET A 1 -27.98 -27.85 -18.97
C MET A 1 -27.62 -28.06 -17.51
N LYS A 2 -26.85 -29.10 -17.19
CA LYS A 2 -26.50 -29.47 -15.81
C LYS A 2 -25.43 -28.53 -15.26
N THR A 3 -25.77 -27.79 -14.21
CA THR A 3 -24.85 -27.09 -13.31
C THR A 3 -23.91 -28.11 -12.67
N ARG A 4 -22.65 -28.18 -13.14
CA ARG A 4 -21.60 -28.89 -12.41
C ARG A 4 -21.17 -28.02 -11.24
N SER A 5 -21.64 -28.36 -10.03
CA SER A 5 -21.00 -27.89 -8.81
C SER A 5 -19.55 -28.41 -8.79
N VAL A 6 -18.61 -27.59 -8.29
CA VAL A 6 -17.29 -28.09 -7.90
C VAL A 6 -17.52 -29.14 -6.80
N ASN A 7 -17.28 -30.41 -7.14
CA ASN A 7 -17.49 -31.56 -6.25
C ASN A 7 -16.58 -31.46 -5.01
N SER A 8 -16.98 -31.99 -3.85
CA SER A 8 -16.18 -31.86 -2.60
C SER A 8 -14.74 -32.36 -2.76
N SER A 9 -14.55 -33.44 -3.52
CA SER A 9 -13.24 -34.00 -3.85
C SER A 9 -12.33 -33.07 -4.67
N ALA A 10 -12.91 -32.19 -5.49
CA ALA A 10 -12.15 -31.19 -6.24
C ALA A 10 -11.74 -30.01 -5.33
N ARG A 11 -12.57 -29.64 -4.34
CA ARG A 11 -12.25 -28.61 -3.35
C ARG A 11 -11.13 -29.08 -2.42
N GLU A 12 -11.27 -30.30 -1.93
CA GLU A 12 -10.27 -30.99 -1.11
C GLU A 12 -8.96 -31.18 -1.88
N GLY A 13 -9.01 -31.54 -3.17
CA GLY A 13 -7.85 -31.64 -4.05
C GLY A 13 -7.14 -30.31 -4.34
N VAL A 14 -7.87 -29.19 -4.43
CA VAL A 14 -7.28 -27.85 -4.58
C VAL A 14 -6.63 -27.40 -3.28
N ALA A 15 -7.32 -27.52 -2.14
CA ALA A 15 -6.76 -27.13 -0.85
C ALA A 15 -5.55 -28.00 -0.46
N GLN A 16 -5.66 -29.33 -0.58
CA GLN A 16 -4.56 -30.24 -0.30
C GLN A 16 -3.45 -30.12 -1.35
N GLY A 17 -3.77 -30.01 -2.65
CA GLY A 17 -2.78 -29.94 -3.71
C GLY A 17 -1.96 -28.66 -3.71
N VAL A 18 -2.58 -27.51 -3.40
CA VAL A 18 -1.89 -26.22 -3.30
C VAL A 18 -1.04 -26.18 -2.04
N VAL A 19 -1.59 -26.50 -0.87
CA VAL A 19 -0.84 -26.39 0.39
C VAL A 19 0.28 -27.44 0.49
N LYS A 20 0.02 -28.69 0.05
CA LYS A 20 1.01 -29.78 0.09
C LYS A 20 2.17 -29.56 -0.89
N LYS A 21 1.92 -28.96 -2.06
CA LYS A 21 2.94 -28.74 -3.10
C LYS A 21 3.77 -27.47 -2.85
N PHE A 22 3.20 -26.47 -2.18
CA PHE A 22 3.85 -25.18 -1.93
C PHE A 22 4.27 -24.98 -0.47
N ASN A 23 4.77 -26.06 0.15
CA ASN A 23 5.12 -26.20 1.57
C ASN A 23 6.09 -25.16 2.19
N PRO A 24 6.88 -24.32 1.46
CA PRO A 24 7.58 -23.20 2.09
C PRO A 24 6.76 -21.89 2.15
N LEU A 25 5.64 -21.77 1.43
CA LEU A 25 4.87 -20.52 1.40
C LEU A 25 4.13 -20.28 2.72
N THR A 26 4.21 -19.04 3.21
CA THR A 26 3.54 -18.58 4.44
C THR A 26 2.23 -17.85 4.14
N TYR A 27 1.91 -17.66 2.86
CA TYR A 27 0.70 -16.95 2.43
C TYR A 27 0.20 -17.42 1.06
N PHE A 28 -1.09 -17.25 0.81
CA PHE A 28 -1.72 -17.46 -0.49
C PHE A 28 -2.64 -16.29 -0.85
N TYR A 29 -2.47 -15.80 -2.08
CA TYR A 29 -3.42 -14.88 -2.71
C TYR A 29 -4.47 -15.70 -3.45
N LEU A 30 -5.73 -15.61 -3.02
CA LEU A 30 -6.86 -16.24 -3.70
C LEU A 30 -7.37 -15.30 -4.79
N SER A 31 -6.93 -15.55 -6.03
CA SER A 31 -7.37 -14.76 -7.18
C SER A 31 -8.80 -15.12 -7.60
N GLN A 32 -9.58 -14.12 -8.02
CA GLN A 32 -10.91 -14.31 -8.64
C GLN A 32 -11.89 -15.11 -7.77
N VAL A 33 -11.92 -14.85 -6.46
CA VAL A 33 -12.84 -15.52 -5.52
C VAL A 33 -14.33 -15.44 -5.92
N CYS A 34 -14.71 -14.41 -6.68
CA CYS A 34 -16.08 -14.29 -7.19
C CYS A 34 -16.47 -15.33 -8.25
N VAL A 35 -15.50 -16.00 -8.89
CA VAL A 35 -15.74 -17.02 -9.92
C VAL A 35 -15.90 -18.42 -9.31
N LEU A 36 -15.75 -18.55 -7.98
CA LEU A 36 -15.98 -19.80 -7.26
C LEU A 36 -17.43 -20.30 -7.39
N THR A 37 -18.37 -19.41 -7.76
CA THR A 37 -19.74 -19.76 -8.16
C THR A 37 -19.93 -19.46 -9.65
N CYS A 38 -20.25 -20.48 -10.45
CA CYS A 38 -20.35 -20.39 -11.92
C CYS A 38 -21.53 -19.55 -12.47
N ASP A 39 -22.38 -18.97 -11.64
CA ASP A 39 -23.52 -18.20 -12.15
C ASP A 39 -23.14 -16.73 -12.36
N THR A 40 -22.97 -16.36 -13.63
CA THR A 40 -22.46 -15.06 -14.07
C THR A 40 -23.49 -13.93 -13.91
N LEU A 41 -24.76 -14.27 -13.65
CA LEU A 41 -25.85 -13.31 -13.59
C LEU A 41 -26.29 -12.95 -12.16
N LYS A 42 -26.06 -13.84 -11.18
CA LYS A 42 -26.33 -13.58 -9.76
C LYS A 42 -25.32 -14.33 -8.89
N LYS A 43 -24.39 -13.58 -8.30
CA LYS A 43 -23.35 -14.14 -7.43
C LYS A 43 -23.99 -14.73 -6.17
N ASP A 44 -23.75 -16.00 -5.91
CA ASP A 44 -24.28 -16.75 -4.75
C ASP A 44 -23.32 -16.57 -3.57
N TRP A 45 -23.48 -15.46 -2.84
CA TRP A 45 -22.55 -15.01 -1.82
C TRP A 45 -22.38 -15.98 -0.65
N SER A 46 -23.48 -16.56 -0.16
CA SER A 46 -23.43 -17.57 0.91
C SER A 46 -22.56 -18.75 0.49
N ARG A 47 -22.67 -19.19 -0.76
CA ARG A 47 -21.86 -20.27 -1.30
C ARG A 47 -20.39 -19.92 -1.47
N ILE A 48 -20.05 -18.68 -1.85
CA ILE A 48 -18.65 -18.22 -1.89
C ILE A 48 -18.05 -18.24 -0.48
N ILE A 49 -18.78 -17.70 0.50
CA ILE A 49 -18.37 -17.66 1.90
C ILE A 49 -18.15 -19.09 2.44
N ASP A 50 -19.05 -20.02 2.14
CA ASP A 50 -18.91 -21.41 2.56
C ASP A 50 -17.69 -22.10 1.93
N ILE A 51 -17.39 -21.80 0.66
CA ILE A 51 -16.19 -22.33 -0.01
C ILE A 51 -14.92 -21.77 0.65
N LEU A 52 -14.87 -20.48 0.97
CA LEU A 52 -13.71 -19.86 1.63
C LEU A 52 -13.50 -20.42 3.04
N ARG A 53 -14.59 -20.62 3.79
CA ARG A 53 -14.53 -21.27 5.12
C ARG A 53 -14.01 -22.69 5.03
N ASP A 54 -14.46 -23.44 4.03
CA ASP A 54 -13.98 -24.79 3.77
C ASP A 54 -12.48 -24.80 3.44
N ILE A 55 -12.02 -23.89 2.57
CA ILE A 55 -10.59 -23.72 2.26
C ILE A 55 -9.79 -23.40 3.53
N ARG A 56 -10.24 -22.46 4.36
CA ARG A 56 -9.55 -22.12 5.62
C ARG A 56 -9.42 -23.33 6.54
N ASN A 57 -10.52 -24.05 6.76
CA ASN A 57 -10.53 -25.25 7.60
C ASN A 57 -9.52 -26.31 7.11
N HIS A 58 -9.41 -26.50 5.80
CA HIS A 58 -8.44 -27.42 5.21
C HIS A 58 -6.99 -26.95 5.41
N VAL A 59 -6.73 -25.65 5.26
CA VAL A 59 -5.41 -25.05 5.50
C VAL A 59 -5.01 -25.23 6.97
N ASP A 60 -5.90 -24.92 7.91
CA ASP A 60 -5.67 -25.07 9.35
C ASP A 60 -5.40 -26.52 9.74
N THR A 61 -6.27 -27.43 9.28
CA THR A 61 -6.12 -28.86 9.53
C THR A 61 -4.78 -29.40 9.02
N TYR A 62 -4.31 -28.90 7.85
CA TYR A 62 -3.00 -29.27 7.32
C TYR A 62 -1.86 -28.73 8.19
N VAL A 63 -1.94 -27.45 8.57
CA VAL A 63 -0.95 -26.78 9.43
C VAL A 63 -0.79 -27.53 10.74
N GLU A 64 -1.89 -27.87 11.41
CA GLU A 64 -1.91 -28.60 12.69
C GLU A 64 -1.31 -30.01 12.60
N LYS A 65 -1.61 -30.73 11.51
CA LYS A 65 -1.18 -32.12 11.31
C LYS A 65 0.29 -32.23 10.86
N ASN A 66 0.86 -31.18 10.28
CA ASN A 66 2.20 -31.22 9.73
C ASN A 66 3.23 -30.68 10.75
N PRO A 67 4.17 -31.52 11.23
CA PRO A 67 5.13 -31.14 12.28
C PRO A 67 6.05 -29.98 11.89
N VAL A 68 6.24 -29.71 10.59
CA VAL A 68 7.08 -28.59 10.08
C VAL A 68 6.33 -27.26 10.09
N THR A 69 5.01 -27.29 9.95
CA THR A 69 4.18 -26.08 9.82
C THR A 69 3.32 -25.82 11.04
N LYS A 70 3.28 -26.72 12.04
CA LYS A 70 2.41 -26.62 13.22
C LYS A 70 2.49 -25.31 14.01
N SER A 71 3.62 -24.61 13.93
CA SER A 71 3.83 -23.29 14.58
C SER A 71 3.63 -22.10 13.64
N LYS A 72 3.19 -22.31 12.39
CA LYS A 72 3.06 -21.28 11.37
C LYS A 72 1.59 -20.91 11.18
N HIS A 73 1.35 -19.62 11.00
CA HIS A 73 0.08 -19.13 10.49
C HIS A 73 0.18 -18.94 8.98
N ILE A 74 -0.68 -19.59 8.21
CA ILE A 74 -0.78 -19.39 6.77
C ILE A 74 -1.78 -18.26 6.52
N VAL A 75 -1.30 -17.18 5.91
CA VAL A 75 -2.11 -16.00 5.60
C VAL A 75 -2.87 -16.21 4.30
N LEU A 76 -4.19 -16.06 4.32
CA LEU A 76 -5.05 -16.08 3.14
C LEU A 76 -5.58 -14.67 2.90
N PHE A 77 -5.34 -14.13 1.70
CA PHE A 77 -5.92 -12.86 1.31
C PHE A 77 -6.45 -12.90 -0.11
N ALA A 78 -7.40 -12.04 -0.41
CA ALA A 78 -8.01 -11.96 -1.72
C ALA A 78 -8.23 -10.51 -2.12
N ALA A 79 -8.33 -10.27 -3.42
CA ALA A 79 -8.82 -9.01 -3.96
C ALA A 79 -10.25 -9.23 -4.46
N ARG A 80 -11.08 -8.20 -4.28
CA ARG A 80 -12.37 -8.14 -4.92
C ARG A 80 -12.62 -6.73 -5.43
N ASP A 81 -12.61 -6.62 -6.75
CA ASP A 81 -12.95 -5.38 -7.44
C ASP A 81 -14.39 -4.99 -7.10
N ASN A 82 -14.59 -3.73 -6.72
CA ASN A 82 -15.88 -3.13 -6.40
C ASN A 82 -16.64 -3.84 -5.26
N ALA A 83 -15.94 -4.50 -4.34
CA ALA A 83 -16.56 -4.94 -3.09
C ALA A 83 -16.90 -3.72 -2.23
N ASN A 84 -18.15 -3.62 -1.79
CA ASN A 84 -18.46 -2.67 -0.74
C ASN A 84 -17.89 -3.13 0.62
N GLU A 85 -17.99 -2.27 1.62
CA GLU A 85 -17.44 -2.52 2.96
C GLU A 85 -18.04 -3.75 3.65
N ASP A 86 -19.36 -3.94 3.57
CA ASP A 86 -20.05 -5.10 4.14
C ASP A 86 -19.58 -6.41 3.50
N GLU A 87 -19.40 -6.40 2.18
CA GLU A 87 -18.91 -7.55 1.43
C GLU A 87 -17.45 -7.88 1.76
N LYS A 88 -16.59 -6.87 1.96
CA LYS A 88 -15.22 -7.07 2.43
C LYS A 88 -15.21 -7.71 3.82
N LYS A 89 -16.08 -7.23 4.71
CA LYS A 89 -16.25 -7.77 6.06
C LYS A 89 -16.68 -9.23 6.03
N GLU A 90 -17.67 -9.58 5.22
CA GLU A 90 -18.12 -10.97 5.06
C GLU A 90 -17.01 -11.89 4.53
N LEU A 91 -16.24 -11.42 3.55
CA LEU A 91 -15.09 -12.17 3.02
C LEU A 91 -14.03 -12.45 4.09
N ILE A 92 -13.80 -11.52 5.00
CA ILE A 92 -12.85 -11.71 6.10
C ILE A 92 -13.41 -12.69 7.13
N LEU A 93 -14.68 -12.53 7.52
CA LEU A 93 -15.38 -13.47 8.41
C LEU A 93 -15.48 -14.89 7.83
N SER A 94 -15.33 -15.05 6.51
CA SER A 94 -15.28 -16.36 5.85
C SER A 94 -13.95 -17.11 6.06
N GLY A 95 -12.93 -16.49 6.67
CA GLY A 95 -11.63 -17.10 6.95
C GLY A 95 -10.45 -16.50 6.20
N LEU A 96 -10.64 -15.36 5.51
CA LEU A 96 -9.52 -14.57 4.99
C LEU A 96 -8.93 -13.70 6.09
N ASP A 97 -7.61 -13.57 6.10
CA ASP A 97 -6.88 -12.70 7.02
C ASP A 97 -6.98 -11.23 6.62
N SER A 98 -7.10 -10.94 5.32
CA SER A 98 -7.29 -9.59 4.81
C SER A 98 -7.88 -9.59 3.39
N VAL A 99 -8.46 -8.46 3.01
CA VAL A 99 -8.94 -8.19 1.64
C VAL A 99 -8.22 -6.94 1.14
N ILE A 100 -7.73 -7.00 -0.10
CA ILE A 100 -6.98 -5.90 -0.72
C ILE A 100 -7.89 -4.68 -0.87
N ASN A 101 -7.45 -3.51 -0.38
CA ASN A 101 -8.11 -2.23 -0.63
C ASN A 101 -7.78 -1.72 -2.04
N TYR A 102 -8.60 -2.07 -3.03
CA TYR A 102 -8.39 -1.74 -4.44
C TYR A 102 -8.70 -0.28 -4.79
N GLU A 103 -9.45 0.42 -3.94
CA GLU A 103 -9.88 1.80 -4.16
C GLU A 103 -8.69 2.73 -4.43
N LEU A 104 -7.56 2.46 -3.78
CA LEU A 104 -6.31 3.21 -3.91
C LEU A 104 -5.65 3.01 -5.29
N GLY A 105 -5.91 1.89 -5.94
CA GLY A 105 -5.53 1.63 -7.33
C GLY A 105 -6.24 2.52 -8.33
N ASN A 106 -7.40 3.06 -7.97
CA ASN A 106 -8.16 3.99 -8.80
C ASN A 106 -7.70 5.44 -8.67
N ILE A 107 -6.67 5.76 -7.87
CA ILE A 107 -6.19 7.14 -7.75
C ILE A 107 -5.44 7.51 -9.03
N GLY A 108 -5.86 8.63 -9.63
CA GLY A 108 -5.33 9.13 -10.89
C GLY A 108 -5.73 10.58 -11.10
N LYS A 109 -4.93 11.30 -11.86
CA LYS A 109 -5.25 12.66 -12.28
C LYS A 109 -6.23 12.61 -13.44
N ASP A 110 -7.23 13.48 -13.41
CA ASP A 110 -8.26 13.62 -14.44
C ASP A 110 -9.12 12.35 -14.66
N ASN A 111 -9.34 11.55 -13.62
CA ASN A 111 -10.19 10.37 -13.70
C ASN A 111 -11.57 10.59 -13.06
N ARG A 112 -12.57 9.80 -13.45
CA ARG A 112 -13.96 10.01 -13.03
C ARG A 112 -14.15 9.99 -11.50
N ILE A 113 -13.33 9.22 -10.78
CA ILE A 113 -13.44 9.06 -9.33
C ILE A 113 -12.88 10.30 -8.63
N CYS A 114 -11.64 10.68 -8.93
CA CYS A 114 -10.98 11.85 -8.35
C CYS A 114 -11.48 13.19 -8.92
N HIS A 115 -12.19 13.19 -10.05
CA HIS A 115 -12.85 14.40 -10.57
C HIS A 115 -14.06 14.83 -9.74
N LEU A 116 -14.72 13.91 -9.05
CA LEU A 116 -15.85 14.24 -8.16
C LEU A 116 -15.36 14.91 -6.86
N THR A 117 -14.09 14.70 -6.51
CA THR A 117 -13.49 15.09 -5.22
C THR A 117 -12.52 16.26 -5.42
N GLU A 118 -13.07 17.45 -5.66
CA GLU A 118 -12.35 18.72 -5.88
C GLU A 118 -11.27 18.71 -6.99
N GLY A 119 -11.22 17.67 -7.83
CA GLY A 119 -10.40 17.59 -9.04
C GLY A 119 -8.90 17.44 -8.82
N ASN A 120 -8.44 17.06 -7.62
CA ASN A 120 -7.02 16.86 -7.35
C ASN A 120 -6.73 15.54 -6.62
N VAL A 121 -5.49 15.06 -6.81
CA VAL A 121 -5.01 13.78 -6.25
C VAL A 121 -5.11 13.75 -4.73
N ALA A 122 -4.93 14.89 -4.07
CA ALA A 122 -4.93 15.01 -2.61
C ALA A 122 -6.32 14.81 -2.00
N GLY A 123 -7.35 15.41 -2.61
CA GLY A 123 -8.73 15.20 -2.19
C GLY A 123 -9.15 13.74 -2.33
N CYS A 124 -8.83 13.15 -3.49
CA CYS A 124 -9.13 11.75 -3.78
C CYS A 124 -8.47 10.78 -2.78
N ILE A 125 -7.16 10.91 -2.53
CA ILE A 125 -6.47 10.04 -1.55
C ILE A 125 -6.98 10.29 -0.13
N HIS A 126 -7.26 11.55 0.24
CA HIS A 126 -7.70 11.91 1.59
C HIS A 126 -9.08 11.32 1.91
N GLU A 127 -10.03 11.41 0.98
CA GLU A 127 -11.38 10.85 1.12
C GLU A 127 -11.33 9.33 1.25
N ILE A 128 -10.71 8.65 0.27
CA ILE A 128 -10.61 7.19 0.25
C ILE A 128 -9.90 6.66 1.50
N LEU A 129 -8.78 7.28 1.92
CA LEU A 129 -8.08 6.83 3.11
C LEU A 129 -8.88 7.07 4.39
N THR A 130 -9.60 8.19 4.49
CA THR A 130 -10.39 8.49 5.69
C THR A 130 -11.50 7.45 5.88
N GLU A 131 -12.19 7.09 4.80
CA GLU A 131 -13.22 6.04 4.81
C GLU A 131 -12.63 4.67 5.16
N LEU A 132 -11.59 4.23 4.44
CA LEU A 132 -10.99 2.91 4.66
C LEU A 132 -10.40 2.76 6.06
N VAL A 133 -9.73 3.79 6.58
CA VAL A 133 -9.19 3.76 7.95
C VAL A 133 -10.29 3.61 8.98
N GLN A 134 -11.42 4.33 8.82
CA GLN A 134 -12.57 4.20 9.71
C GLN A 134 -13.19 2.80 9.62
N PHE A 135 -13.34 2.26 8.41
CA PHE A 135 -13.84 0.91 8.20
C PHE A 135 -12.99 -0.15 8.91
N HIS A 136 -11.66 -0.12 8.72
CA HIS A 136 -10.74 -1.09 9.33
C HIS A 136 -10.72 -0.97 10.86
N ALA A 137 -10.76 0.26 11.39
CA ALA A 137 -10.81 0.51 12.84
C ALA A 137 -12.14 0.03 13.47
N ALA A 138 -13.28 0.37 12.87
CA ALA A 138 -14.60 0.03 13.40
C ALA A 138 -14.87 -1.49 13.42
N ASN A 139 -14.22 -2.24 12.52
CA ASN A 139 -14.40 -3.68 12.39
C ASN A 139 -13.25 -4.51 12.97
N ASN A 140 -12.21 -3.87 13.52
CA ASN A 140 -11.00 -4.53 14.02
C ASN A 140 -10.34 -5.46 12.97
N ILE A 141 -10.24 -4.97 11.73
CA ILE A 141 -9.70 -5.70 10.59
C ILE A 141 -8.33 -5.15 10.22
N SER A 142 -7.38 -6.03 9.92
CA SER A 142 -6.07 -5.63 9.40
C SER A 142 -6.16 -5.21 7.94
N ALA A 143 -5.75 -3.98 7.63
CA ALA A 143 -5.74 -3.45 6.28
C ALA A 143 -4.60 -4.03 5.43
N LEU A 144 -4.88 -4.25 4.15
CA LEU A 144 -3.89 -4.50 3.10
C LEU A 144 -4.00 -3.41 2.04
N TRP A 145 -2.97 -2.58 1.90
CA TRP A 145 -2.96 -1.44 0.99
C TRP A 145 -2.22 -1.76 -0.30
N GLU A 146 -2.87 -1.47 -1.43
CA GLU A 146 -2.29 -1.65 -2.76
C GLU A 146 -2.58 -0.43 -3.63
N PHE A 147 -1.51 0.27 -4.05
CA PHE A 147 -1.62 1.43 -4.94
C PHE A 147 -1.32 1.06 -6.39
N GLY A 148 -0.56 0.00 -6.62
CA GLY A 148 -0.15 -0.46 -7.94
C GLY A 148 -0.17 -1.98 -7.99
N ASN A 149 -0.46 -2.53 -9.18
CA ASN A 149 -0.47 -3.97 -9.43
C ASN A 149 -0.31 -4.25 -10.94
N PRO A 150 -0.20 -5.51 -11.37
CA PRO A 150 -0.04 -5.86 -12.78
C PRO A 150 -1.23 -5.50 -13.69
N GLN A 151 -2.37 -5.07 -13.17
CA GLN A 151 -3.60 -4.77 -13.92
C GLN A 151 -3.81 -3.27 -14.12
N LEU A 152 -3.18 -2.43 -13.28
CA LEU A 152 -3.33 -0.99 -13.29
C LEU A 152 -2.17 -0.30 -14.01
N SER A 153 -2.47 0.81 -14.70
CA SER A 153 -1.45 1.78 -15.12
C SER A 153 -0.58 2.19 -13.91
N ARG A 154 0.73 2.38 -14.10
CA ARG A 154 1.65 2.70 -12.99
C ARG A 154 1.30 4.01 -12.30
N ILE A 155 1.58 4.11 -11.00
CA ILE A 155 1.21 5.26 -10.16
C ILE A 155 1.69 6.58 -10.81
N ALA A 156 2.96 6.65 -11.20
CA ALA A 156 3.53 7.85 -11.82
C ALA A 156 2.86 8.24 -13.15
N SER A 157 2.36 7.27 -13.92
CA SER A 157 1.61 7.52 -15.16
C SER A 157 0.18 7.98 -14.88
N ARG A 158 -0.54 7.34 -13.95
CA ARG A 158 -1.91 7.72 -13.57
C ARG A 158 -1.97 9.14 -13.00
N ILE A 159 -0.98 9.48 -12.17
CA ILE A 159 -0.91 10.76 -11.46
C ILE A 159 -0.30 11.87 -12.33
N LYS A 160 0.48 11.50 -13.35
CA LYS A 160 1.21 12.42 -14.24
C LYS A 160 2.20 13.31 -13.47
N SER A 161 2.78 12.81 -12.37
CA SER A 161 3.81 13.48 -11.58
C SER A 161 4.67 12.46 -10.83
N GLN A 162 5.99 12.56 -10.99
CA GLN A 162 6.96 11.73 -10.26
C GLN A 162 6.98 12.06 -8.77
N GLN A 163 6.92 13.36 -8.44
CA GLN A 163 6.94 13.84 -7.06
C GLN A 163 5.71 13.34 -6.31
N GLN A 164 4.51 13.51 -6.87
CA GLN A 164 3.29 13.03 -6.20
C GLN A 164 3.24 11.50 -6.11
N ALA A 165 3.76 10.76 -7.10
CA ALA A 165 3.89 9.31 -7.00
C ALA A 165 4.80 8.89 -5.84
N GLU A 166 5.93 9.58 -5.65
CA GLU A 166 6.79 9.39 -4.48
C GLU A 166 6.05 9.65 -3.18
N LEU A 167 5.24 10.72 -3.09
CA LEU A 167 4.44 11.00 -1.91
C LEU A 167 3.43 9.89 -1.62
N LEU A 168 2.77 9.33 -2.63
CA LEU A 168 1.83 8.21 -2.47
C LEU A 168 2.54 6.94 -1.99
N THR A 169 3.71 6.60 -2.54
CA THR A 169 4.50 5.45 -2.08
C THR A 169 5.03 5.68 -0.65
N MET A 170 5.44 6.91 -0.32
CA MET A 170 5.84 7.30 1.04
C MET A 170 4.67 7.15 2.03
N LEU A 171 3.49 7.63 1.64
CA LEU A 171 2.26 7.51 2.41
C LEU A 171 1.84 6.05 2.60
N GLN A 172 1.86 5.23 1.54
CA GLN A 172 1.53 3.80 1.61
C GLN A 172 2.41 3.09 2.66
N LEU A 173 3.72 3.32 2.65
CA LEU A 173 4.63 2.77 3.66
C LEU A 173 4.39 3.29 5.08
N PHE A 174 3.67 4.40 5.21
CA PHE A 174 3.30 5.03 6.48
C PHE A 174 1.92 4.61 7.01
N LEU A 175 1.11 3.85 6.26
CA LEU A 175 -0.22 3.34 6.68
C LEU A 175 -0.11 2.10 7.61
N PRO A 176 -1.06 1.83 8.53
CA PRO A 176 -1.05 0.65 9.40
C PRO A 176 -1.23 -0.67 8.63
N GLY A 177 -0.96 -1.83 9.21
CA GLY A 177 -1.25 -3.12 8.56
C GLY A 177 -0.22 -3.55 7.52
N THR A 178 -0.66 -4.06 6.37
CA THR A 178 0.20 -4.67 5.35
C THR A 178 0.21 -3.85 4.06
N ASN A 179 1.35 -3.79 3.37
CA ASN A 179 1.51 -3.07 2.10
C ASN A 179 1.87 -4.03 0.96
N SER A 180 1.16 -3.92 -0.16
CA SER A 180 1.48 -4.53 -1.44
C SER A 180 2.11 -3.46 -2.35
N ILE A 181 3.40 -3.61 -2.67
CA ILE A 181 4.14 -2.67 -3.54
C ILE A 181 4.41 -3.37 -4.87
N TYR A 182 4.03 -2.76 -5.99
CA TYR A 182 4.32 -3.29 -7.31
C TYR A 182 5.75 -2.93 -7.74
N TYR A 183 6.45 -3.88 -8.38
CA TYR A 183 7.84 -3.66 -8.77
C TYR A 183 7.96 -2.43 -9.67
N GLY A 184 9.01 -1.64 -9.46
CA GLY A 184 9.24 -0.40 -10.17
C GLY A 184 8.58 0.81 -9.54
N ASP A 185 7.58 0.65 -8.65
CA ASP A 185 7.00 1.79 -7.93
C ASP A 185 8.03 2.42 -6.98
N GLU A 186 8.99 1.64 -6.47
CA GLU A 186 10.09 2.11 -5.62
C GLU A 186 11.09 3.03 -6.34
N ILE A 187 11.14 2.96 -7.68
CA ILE A 187 11.92 3.87 -8.53
C ILE A 187 11.01 4.80 -9.36
N GLY A 188 9.69 4.78 -9.14
CA GLY A 188 8.74 5.60 -9.92
C GLY A 188 8.70 5.26 -11.41
N MET A 189 8.77 3.97 -11.77
CA MET A 189 8.57 3.52 -13.16
C MET A 189 7.25 4.06 -13.72
N VAL A 190 7.26 4.40 -15.00
CA VAL A 190 6.09 4.84 -15.78
C VAL A 190 5.73 3.78 -16.81
N ASP A 191 4.47 3.80 -17.22
CA ASP A 191 3.93 2.97 -18.30
C ASP A 191 4.75 3.08 -19.57
N LEU A 192 4.88 1.96 -20.27
CA LEU A 192 5.42 1.90 -21.62
C LEU A 192 4.56 2.74 -22.59
N PRO A 193 5.17 3.26 -23.67
CA PRO A 193 4.41 3.80 -24.79
C PRO A 193 3.43 2.77 -25.35
N ILE A 194 2.22 3.19 -25.73
CA ILE A 194 1.08 2.33 -26.16
C ILE A 194 1.44 1.36 -27.31
N THR A 195 2.47 1.66 -28.08
CA THR A 195 2.95 0.90 -29.25
C THR A 195 3.58 -0.48 -28.96
N LYS A 196 3.48 -1.02 -27.74
CA LYS A 196 4.25 -2.20 -27.30
C LYS A 196 3.38 -3.46 -27.18
N SER A 197 4.02 -4.63 -27.35
CA SER A 197 3.39 -5.96 -27.40
C SER A 197 2.86 -6.50 -26.06
N VAL A 198 3.15 -5.80 -24.96
CA VAL A 198 2.72 -6.16 -23.59
C VAL A 198 1.86 -5.02 -23.01
N PRO A 199 0.99 -5.30 -22.02
CA PRO A 199 0.30 -4.25 -21.28
C PRO A 199 1.30 -3.21 -20.75
N VAL A 200 0.95 -1.93 -20.86
CA VAL A 200 1.91 -0.82 -20.71
C VAL A 200 2.61 -0.78 -19.34
N GLN A 201 1.94 -1.24 -18.29
CA GLN A 201 2.45 -1.32 -16.93
C GLN A 201 3.43 -2.48 -16.70
N ARG A 202 3.50 -3.45 -17.62
CA ARG A 202 4.27 -4.71 -17.47
C ARG A 202 5.62 -4.69 -18.20
N GLY A 203 6.17 -3.51 -18.44
CA GLY A 203 7.52 -3.36 -19.00
C GLY A 203 8.60 -3.86 -18.04
N ALA A 204 9.73 -4.29 -18.60
CA ALA A 204 10.84 -4.85 -17.84
C ALA A 204 11.36 -3.89 -16.76
N MET A 205 11.83 -4.46 -15.65
CA MET A 205 12.47 -3.71 -14.56
C MET A 205 13.73 -2.99 -15.07
N GLN A 206 13.94 -1.76 -14.60
CA GLN A 206 15.02 -0.88 -15.05
C GLN A 206 16.17 -0.92 -14.04
N TRP A 207 17.14 -1.82 -14.22
CA TRP A 207 18.23 -2.04 -13.28
C TRP A 207 19.37 -1.05 -13.46
N ASP A 208 19.84 -0.83 -14.69
CA ASP A 208 20.98 0.03 -15.02
C ASP A 208 20.89 0.61 -16.44
N ASP A 209 21.97 1.24 -16.91
CA ASP A 209 22.06 1.87 -18.24
C ASP A 209 22.44 0.91 -19.37
N SER A 210 22.65 -0.39 -19.09
CA SER A 210 23.05 -1.37 -20.09
C SER A 210 21.90 -1.73 -21.03
N VAL A 211 22.20 -2.58 -22.04
CA VAL A 211 21.22 -3.07 -22.99
C VAL A 211 20.03 -3.69 -22.24
N ASN A 212 18.80 -3.35 -22.68
CA ASN A 212 17.55 -3.73 -22.00
C ASN A 212 17.51 -3.34 -20.50
N ALA A 213 18.16 -2.25 -20.10
CA ALA A 213 18.23 -1.77 -18.72
C ALA A 213 18.75 -2.82 -17.71
N GLY A 214 19.63 -3.72 -18.14
CA GLY A 214 20.14 -4.81 -17.32
C GLY A 214 19.13 -5.94 -17.05
N PHE A 215 17.93 -5.88 -17.65
CA PHE A 215 16.92 -6.95 -17.50
C PHE A 215 17.29 -8.21 -18.28
N SER A 216 17.93 -8.06 -19.44
CA SER A 216 18.31 -9.17 -20.31
C SER A 216 19.54 -8.81 -21.15
N SER A 217 20.46 -9.76 -21.32
CA SER A 217 21.60 -9.64 -22.23
C SER A 217 21.28 -10.05 -23.67
N ALA A 218 20.04 -10.42 -23.98
CA ALA A 218 19.63 -10.81 -25.32
C ALA A 218 19.59 -9.58 -26.27
N GLU A 219 19.95 -9.79 -27.54
CA GLU A 219 19.91 -8.73 -28.56
C GLU A 219 18.50 -8.16 -28.78
N SER A 220 17.47 -8.99 -28.62
CA SER A 220 16.06 -8.59 -28.66
C SER A 220 15.31 -9.18 -27.47
N SER A 221 14.86 -8.30 -26.56
CA SER A 221 14.03 -8.70 -25.41
C SER A 221 12.56 -8.79 -25.81
N VAL A 222 11.92 -9.91 -25.47
CA VAL A 222 10.46 -10.10 -25.63
C VAL A 222 9.68 -9.11 -24.77
N ILE A 223 10.24 -8.72 -23.62
CA ILE A 223 9.63 -7.73 -22.73
C ILE A 223 10.31 -6.37 -22.98
N PRO A 224 9.57 -5.37 -23.46
CA PRO A 224 10.12 -4.06 -23.74
C PRO A 224 10.44 -3.28 -22.47
N VAL A 225 11.44 -2.40 -22.58
CA VAL A 225 11.88 -1.47 -21.56
C VAL A 225 11.36 -0.07 -21.90
N HIS A 226 11.07 0.73 -20.88
CA HIS A 226 10.65 2.12 -21.09
C HIS A 226 11.83 2.94 -21.67
N PRO A 227 11.62 3.80 -22.70
CA PRO A 227 12.71 4.55 -23.34
C PRO A 227 13.56 5.42 -22.39
N ASN A 228 12.97 5.85 -21.27
CA ASN A 228 13.62 6.69 -20.26
C ASN A 228 14.48 5.91 -19.23
N PHE A 229 14.77 4.62 -19.44
CA PHE A 229 15.46 3.79 -18.44
C PHE A 229 16.84 4.30 -18.06
N THR A 230 17.54 4.97 -18.98
CA THR A 230 18.86 5.58 -18.71
C THR A 230 18.79 6.79 -17.77
N ASN A 231 17.61 7.40 -17.58
CA ASN A 231 17.43 8.46 -16.58
C ASN A 231 16.76 7.94 -15.31
N ASN A 232 15.94 6.88 -15.42
CA ASN A 232 15.22 6.29 -14.31
C ASN A 232 15.52 4.79 -14.16
N ASN A 233 16.62 4.44 -13.49
CA ASN A 233 16.93 3.07 -13.15
C ASN A 233 17.44 2.94 -11.71
N TRP A 234 17.45 1.70 -11.24
CA TRP A 234 17.88 1.36 -9.89
C TRP A 234 19.32 1.80 -9.61
N ALA A 235 20.29 1.54 -10.49
CA ALA A 235 21.71 1.84 -10.25
C ALA A 235 21.96 3.35 -10.06
N ARG A 236 21.36 4.18 -10.92
CA ARG A 236 21.43 5.66 -10.80
C ARG A 236 20.79 6.16 -9.52
N GLN A 237 19.56 5.71 -9.23
CA GLN A 237 18.88 6.12 -8.00
C GLN A 237 19.59 5.63 -6.74
N TYR A 238 20.22 4.47 -6.80
CA TYR A 238 21.02 3.91 -5.71
C TYR A 238 22.32 4.71 -5.49
N GLY A 239 22.97 5.17 -6.56
CA GLY A 239 24.16 6.01 -6.50
C GLY A 239 23.89 7.47 -6.08
N SER A 240 22.66 7.96 -6.28
CA SER A 240 22.27 9.31 -5.85
C SER A 240 22.15 9.44 -4.34
N GLN A 241 22.50 10.63 -3.80
CA GLN A 241 22.26 10.97 -2.40
C GLN A 241 20.76 11.06 -2.07
N ARG A 242 19.96 11.58 -3.01
CA ARG A 242 18.50 11.73 -2.90
C ARG A 242 17.83 11.18 -4.16
N SER A 243 16.87 10.28 -3.99
CA SER A 243 16.09 9.68 -5.08
C SER A 243 14.85 9.02 -4.50
N HIS A 244 13.88 8.71 -5.37
CA HIS A 244 12.68 7.98 -5.00
C HIS A 244 13.03 6.67 -4.27
N LEU A 245 14.04 5.93 -4.77
CA LEU A 245 14.53 4.71 -4.14
C LEU A 245 15.11 4.96 -2.74
N LYS A 246 15.85 6.05 -2.51
CA LYS A 246 16.38 6.36 -1.17
C LYS A 246 15.24 6.67 -0.20
N THR A 247 14.22 7.40 -0.64
CA THR A 247 13.02 7.67 0.15
C THR A 247 12.29 6.36 0.49
N PHE A 248 12.04 5.51 -0.51
CA PHE A 248 11.42 4.20 -0.34
C PHE A 248 12.19 3.33 0.67
N GLN A 249 13.51 3.18 0.49
CA GLN A 249 14.36 2.40 1.39
C GLN A 249 14.32 2.93 2.83
N ARG A 250 14.29 4.26 2.99
CA ARG A 250 14.27 4.91 4.30
C ARG A 250 12.95 4.66 5.03
N MET A 251 11.83 4.80 4.32
CA MET A 251 10.50 4.47 4.84
C MET A 251 10.35 2.98 5.16
N ALA A 252 10.81 2.09 4.27
CA ALA A 252 10.75 0.64 4.49
C ALA A 252 11.58 0.21 5.70
N ARG A 253 12.78 0.77 5.89
CA ARG A 253 13.61 0.54 7.09
C ARG A 253 12.94 1.06 8.35
N LEU A 254 12.37 2.27 8.28
CA LEU A 254 11.68 2.87 9.42
C LEU A 254 10.47 2.00 9.83
N ARG A 255 9.65 1.58 8.88
CA ARG A 255 8.50 0.68 9.12
C ARG A 255 8.93 -0.64 9.76
N LYS A 256 10.04 -1.23 9.27
CA LYS A 256 10.58 -2.48 9.83
C LYS A 256 11.13 -2.30 11.26
N ALA A 257 11.65 -1.13 11.58
CA ALA A 257 12.31 -0.86 12.85
C ALA A 257 11.35 -0.51 13.99
N ASP A 258 10.13 -0.07 13.69
CA ASP A 258 9.18 0.42 14.70
C ASP A 258 7.78 -0.14 14.49
N GLU A 259 7.34 -0.93 15.47
CA GLU A 259 6.01 -1.54 15.51
C GLU A 259 4.86 -0.52 15.45
N THR A 260 5.09 0.72 15.87
CA THR A 260 4.08 1.78 15.78
C THR A 260 3.62 2.00 14.34
N LEU A 261 4.51 1.84 13.36
CA LEU A 261 4.16 2.01 11.95
C LEU A 261 3.44 0.78 11.37
N ILE A 262 3.61 -0.39 11.98
CA ILE A 262 2.95 -1.62 11.55
C ILE A 262 1.58 -1.75 12.24
N PHE A 263 1.56 -1.74 13.57
CA PHE A 263 0.41 -2.07 14.40
C PHE A 263 -0.23 -0.87 15.09
N GLY A 264 0.46 0.28 15.16
CA GLY A 264 -0.07 1.46 15.84
C GLY A 264 -1.27 2.08 15.12
N GLY A 265 -2.01 2.89 15.87
CA GLY A 265 -3.17 3.63 15.38
C GLY A 265 -2.79 4.72 14.38
N ILE A 266 -3.81 5.27 13.75
CA ILE A 266 -3.68 6.29 12.71
C ILE A 266 -4.71 7.39 12.92
N ILE A 267 -4.30 8.65 12.77
CA ILE A 267 -5.18 9.81 12.68
C ILE A 267 -4.86 10.54 11.39
N ILE A 268 -5.89 10.86 10.59
CA ILE A 268 -5.76 11.66 9.39
C ILE A 268 -6.24 13.09 9.71
N GLY A 269 -5.42 14.08 9.38
CA GLY A 269 -5.72 15.50 9.53
C GLY A 269 -6.74 15.99 8.51
N GLN A 270 -7.15 17.26 8.63
CA GLN A 270 -7.96 17.89 7.59
C GLN A 270 -7.16 18.09 6.30
N LEU A 271 -7.87 17.98 5.17
CA LEU A 271 -7.37 18.43 3.88
C LEU A 271 -7.39 19.96 3.83
N ILE A 272 -6.23 20.57 3.60
CA ILE A 272 -6.04 22.01 3.46
C ILE A 272 -5.15 22.22 2.25
N ASN A 273 -5.63 22.96 1.24
CA ASN A 273 -4.84 23.32 0.05
C ASN A 273 -4.10 22.13 -0.60
N SER A 274 -4.81 21.01 -0.84
CA SER A 274 -4.23 19.76 -1.36
C SER A 274 -3.13 19.15 -0.49
N SER A 275 -3.20 19.36 0.82
CA SER A 275 -2.21 18.90 1.79
C SER A 275 -2.89 18.40 3.06
N PHE A 276 -2.30 17.43 3.74
CA PHE A 276 -2.83 16.91 5.01
C PHE A 276 -1.73 16.25 5.83
N THR A 277 -2.05 16.01 7.11
CA THR A 277 -1.18 15.29 8.04
C THR A 277 -1.71 13.90 8.33
N VAL A 278 -0.82 12.99 8.68
CA VAL A 278 -1.12 11.65 9.18
C VAL A 278 -0.30 11.44 10.44
N ILE A 279 -0.93 11.01 11.54
CA ILE A 279 -0.25 10.72 12.80
C ILE A 279 -0.33 9.22 13.05
N ARG A 280 0.80 8.61 13.40
CA ARG A 280 0.90 7.21 13.85
C ARG A 280 1.33 7.18 15.30
N TYR A 281 0.62 6.39 16.10
CA TYR A 281 0.81 6.31 17.56
C TYR A 281 0.63 4.87 18.05
N PRO A 282 1.27 4.47 19.16
CA PRO A 282 1.11 3.13 19.71
C PRO A 282 -0.32 2.90 20.22
N ASN A 283 -0.91 1.73 19.94
CA ASN A 283 -2.29 1.39 20.35
C ASN A 283 -2.46 1.12 21.86
N ASN A 284 -1.36 1.02 22.62
CA ASN A 284 -1.42 0.56 24.00
C ASN A 284 -1.97 1.68 24.91
N GLU A 285 -3.03 1.41 25.67
CA GLU A 285 -3.66 2.39 26.59
C GLU A 285 -2.68 2.89 27.67
N ASN A 286 -1.62 2.12 27.95
CA ASN A 286 -0.54 2.46 28.88
C ASN A 286 0.69 3.10 28.20
N ALA A 287 0.55 3.74 27.03
CA ALA A 287 1.65 4.26 26.19
C ALA A 287 2.47 5.42 26.81
N LEU A 288 3.24 5.10 27.86
CA LEU A 288 4.43 5.85 28.27
C LEU A 288 5.65 5.48 27.44
N THR A 289 5.60 4.39 26.66
CA THR A 289 6.73 3.85 25.89
C THR A 289 6.31 3.52 24.46
N GLY A 290 6.46 4.48 23.54
CA GLY A 290 6.26 4.26 22.11
C GLY A 290 6.50 5.56 21.33
N ASN A 291 7.00 5.43 20.10
CA ASN A 291 7.35 6.59 19.28
C ASN A 291 6.09 7.10 18.56
N ILE A 292 5.85 8.40 18.59
CA ILE A 292 4.78 9.03 17.79
C ILE A 292 5.41 9.61 16.53
N TYR A 293 4.78 9.35 15.38
CA TYR A 293 5.22 9.83 14.10
C TYR A 293 4.17 10.73 13.47
N LEU A 294 4.60 11.84 12.89
CA LEU A 294 3.78 12.75 12.10
C LEU A 294 4.30 12.72 10.67
N GLY A 295 3.45 12.39 9.71
CA GLY A 295 3.70 12.57 8.28
C GLY A 295 2.92 13.78 7.79
N ALA A 296 3.60 14.72 7.13
CA ALA A 296 2.96 15.87 6.50
C ALA A 296 3.19 15.79 4.99
N PHE A 297 2.12 15.82 4.22
CA PHE A 297 2.14 15.60 2.77
C PHE A 297 1.47 16.77 2.06
N ASN A 298 2.21 17.45 1.19
CA ASN A 298 1.70 18.53 0.35
C ASN A 298 1.73 18.09 -1.11
N PHE A 299 0.56 17.83 -1.70
CA PHE A 299 0.42 17.51 -3.12
C PHE A 299 0.13 18.76 -3.97
N GLY A 300 -0.11 19.90 -3.33
CA GLY A 300 -0.39 21.18 -3.93
C GLY A 300 0.81 21.82 -4.61
N LYS A 301 0.58 23.03 -5.15
CA LYS A 301 1.58 23.83 -5.86
C LYS A 301 2.15 24.99 -5.04
N GLY A 302 1.60 25.24 -3.85
CA GLY A 302 2.03 26.30 -2.93
C GLY A 302 2.46 25.74 -1.59
N ASP A 303 3.23 26.52 -0.83
CA ASP A 303 3.53 26.22 0.56
C ASP A 303 2.21 26.10 1.34
N THR A 304 2.13 25.10 2.21
CA THR A 304 0.93 24.91 3.04
C THR A 304 1.34 24.75 4.50
N ILE A 305 0.67 25.52 5.34
CA ILE A 305 0.76 25.42 6.80
C ILE A 305 -0.31 24.42 7.25
N LEU A 306 0.13 23.33 7.88
CA LEU A 306 -0.74 22.26 8.33
C LEU A 306 -0.81 22.26 9.86
N PRO A 307 -2.02 22.32 10.46
CA PRO A 307 -2.17 22.18 11.88
C PRO A 307 -1.86 20.74 12.31
N ILE A 308 -1.12 20.63 13.40
CA ILE A 308 -0.96 19.38 14.12
C ILE A 308 -2.16 19.30 15.06
N ARG A 309 -3.15 18.48 14.70
CA ARG A 309 -4.26 18.26 15.60
C ARG A 309 -3.71 17.63 16.89
N GLU A 310 -3.84 18.34 18.00
CA GLU A 310 -3.71 17.79 19.35
C GLU A 310 -4.85 16.79 19.56
N SER A 311 -4.72 15.62 18.95
CA SER A 311 -5.57 14.49 19.28
C SER A 311 -5.52 14.27 20.80
N ASN A 312 -6.57 13.70 21.39
CA ASN A 312 -6.61 13.40 22.82
C ASN A 312 -5.36 12.63 23.32
N ILE A 313 -4.63 11.99 22.41
CA ILE A 313 -3.37 11.25 22.60
C ILE A 313 -2.20 12.18 22.99
N MET A 314 -2.22 13.44 22.55
CA MET A 314 -1.17 14.43 22.81
C MET A 314 -1.58 15.50 23.83
N LYS A 315 -2.83 15.50 24.33
CA LYS A 315 -3.36 16.53 25.26
C LYS A 315 -2.58 16.69 26.57
N ASN A 316 -1.85 15.66 27.00
CA ASN A 316 -1.12 15.66 28.28
C ASN A 316 0.41 15.71 28.09
N LYS A 317 0.91 15.95 26.88
CA LYS A 317 2.35 16.06 26.61
C LYS A 317 2.64 17.32 25.81
N GLU A 318 3.52 18.18 26.34
CA GLU A 318 3.90 19.40 25.63
C GLU A 318 4.67 19.04 24.35
N LEU A 319 4.17 19.50 23.21
CA LEU A 319 4.80 19.32 21.90
C LEU A 319 5.90 20.37 21.73
N HIS A 320 7.11 20.05 22.18
CA HIS A 320 8.24 20.97 22.03
C HIS A 320 8.96 20.79 20.70
N GLN A 321 9.37 19.55 20.41
CA GLN A 321 10.31 19.30 19.32
C GLN A 321 9.93 18.05 18.53
N ALA A 322 10.31 18.04 17.27
CA ALA A 322 10.31 16.81 16.48
C ALA A 322 11.57 16.68 15.65
N MET A 323 11.92 15.43 15.38
CA MET A 323 13.08 15.05 14.61
C MET A 323 12.65 14.58 13.22
N ILE A 324 13.24 15.15 12.16
CA ILE A 324 13.00 14.67 10.80
C ILE A 324 13.67 13.32 10.61
N ILE A 325 12.89 12.31 10.20
CA ILE A 325 13.39 10.95 10.01
C ILE A 325 13.33 10.49 8.56
N ALA A 326 12.48 11.09 7.72
CA ALA A 326 12.42 10.87 6.30
C ALA A 326 11.80 12.09 5.60
N SER A 327 12.16 12.31 4.35
CA SER A 327 11.57 13.34 3.49
C SER A 327 11.64 12.90 2.04
N SER A 328 10.78 13.46 1.19
CA SER A 328 10.78 13.18 -0.25
C SER A 328 12.08 13.65 -0.90
N SER A 329 12.40 13.06 -2.05
CA SER A 329 13.67 13.26 -2.74
C SER A 329 13.94 14.73 -3.08
N ASN A 330 12.89 15.48 -3.44
CA ASN A 330 12.90 16.90 -3.78
C ASN A 330 12.90 17.87 -2.57
N ALA A 331 12.88 17.38 -1.34
CA ALA A 331 12.77 18.21 -0.13
C ALA A 331 14.13 18.58 0.46
N GLU A 332 14.94 19.28 -0.35
CA GLU A 332 16.37 19.55 -0.09
C GLU A 332 16.64 20.31 1.21
N GLN A 333 15.68 21.11 1.67
CA GLN A 333 15.80 21.90 2.89
C GLN A 333 15.79 21.07 4.19
N TYR A 334 15.44 19.78 4.12
CA TYR A 334 15.36 18.91 5.29
C TYR A 334 16.53 17.92 5.33
N TYR A 335 17.14 17.80 6.52
CA TYR A 335 18.22 16.87 6.80
C TYR A 335 17.80 15.81 7.82
N TYR A 336 18.40 14.61 7.73
CA TYR A 336 18.10 13.56 8.69
C TYR A 336 18.53 13.96 10.11
N ARG A 337 17.64 13.72 11.08
CA ARG A 337 17.77 14.07 12.50
C ARG A 337 17.79 15.57 12.80
N GLN A 338 17.45 16.41 11.82
CA GLN A 338 17.20 17.82 12.08
C GLN A 338 16.05 17.96 13.09
N LEU A 339 16.28 18.78 14.12
CA LEU A 339 15.26 19.15 15.09
C LEU A 339 14.45 20.33 14.55
N ILE A 340 13.14 20.26 14.70
CA ILE A 340 12.19 21.30 14.34
C ILE A 340 11.33 21.59 15.57
N ASP A 341 11.13 22.88 15.83
CA ASP A 341 10.23 23.36 16.85
C ASP A 341 8.77 23.19 16.39
N LEU A 342 7.97 22.52 17.22
CA LEU A 342 6.55 22.30 16.98
C LEU A 342 5.66 23.04 17.99
N SER A 343 6.24 23.94 18.81
CA SER A 343 5.53 24.68 19.86
C SER A 343 4.36 25.52 19.31
N ASN A 344 4.45 25.94 18.05
CA ASN A 344 3.38 26.67 17.34
C ASN A 344 2.22 25.77 16.86
N GLY A 345 2.26 24.46 17.12
CA GLY A 345 1.21 23.51 16.75
C GLY A 345 1.00 23.33 15.25
N THR A 346 1.95 23.74 14.41
CA THR A 346 1.84 23.73 12.95
C THR A 346 3.14 23.28 12.29
N VAL A 347 3.03 22.73 11.08
CA VAL A 347 4.17 22.42 10.21
C VAL A 347 3.96 23.01 8.82
N THR A 348 4.99 23.65 8.28
CA THR A 348 4.99 24.16 6.91
C THR A 348 5.68 23.17 5.99
N VAL A 349 5.00 22.78 4.91
CA VAL A 349 5.53 21.85 3.90
C VAL A 349 5.47 22.52 2.53
N ALA A 350 6.58 22.49 1.81
CA ALA A 350 6.67 23.07 0.48
C ALA A 350 5.90 22.25 -0.57
N PRO A 351 5.63 22.81 -1.76
CA PRO A 351 4.87 22.14 -2.81
C PRO A 351 5.43 20.77 -3.18
N GLN A 352 4.54 19.79 -3.36
CA GLN A 352 4.89 18.44 -3.82
C GLN A 352 5.96 17.76 -2.97
N GLN A 353 5.94 18.00 -1.65
CA GLN A 353 6.87 17.40 -0.70
C GLN A 353 6.14 16.65 0.39
N GLY A 354 6.87 15.67 0.95
CA GLY A 354 6.42 14.90 2.09
C GLY A 354 7.53 14.83 3.13
N VAL A 355 7.17 14.95 4.40
CA VAL A 355 8.13 14.88 5.51
C VAL A 355 7.55 14.01 6.61
N ILE A 356 8.37 13.12 7.15
CA ILE A 356 8.05 12.34 8.33
C ILE A 356 8.90 12.85 9.50
N TYR A 357 8.22 13.15 10.58
CA TYR A 357 8.73 13.61 11.85
C TYR A 357 8.53 12.52 12.91
N LYS A 358 9.50 12.35 13.79
CA LYS A 358 9.36 11.65 15.07
C LYS A 358 9.16 12.70 16.16
N ILE A 359 8.03 12.65 16.85
CA ILE A 359 7.72 13.59 17.94
C ILE A 359 8.61 13.27 19.15
N ILE A 360 9.13 14.32 19.78
CA ILE A 360 9.92 14.27 21.01
C ILE A 360 9.12 15.05 22.05
N PHE A 361 8.88 14.40 23.19
CA PHE A 361 8.20 14.98 24.34
C PHE A 361 9.22 15.46 25.37
#